data_AF-X1AWD5-F1
#
_entry.id   AF-X1AWD5-F1
#
_cell.length_a   1.000
_cell.length_b   1.000
_cell.length_c   1.000
_cell.angle_alpha   90.00
_cell.angle_beta   90.00
_cell.angle_gamma   90.00
#
_symmetry.space_group_name_H-M   'P 1'
#
loop_
_entity.id
_entity.type
_entity.pdbx_description
1 polymer ?
#
loop_
_entity_poly.entity_id
_entity_poly.type
_entity_poly.pdbx_seq_one_letter_code
_entity_poly.pdbx_strand_id
1 'polypeptide(L)'
;NKCKWCFVPEKEGDIKAHADIEEFLRHDKVVLLDNNVLASEHGIKQIEKLIRLKVKVDFNQGLDARLIDNTMAKLLAKVKWLKPIRLACDSQSMKKPIQKAVELLRWNNATPSQYFVYCLLIDPEESLDRIKFLKGLYLDVFAQPYRDKEGTEPEQILKDMARFVDRKEIFKTTTWEEYKKLGGAVVS
;
A
#
# COMPACT_ATOMS: atom_id res chain seq x y z
N ASN A 1 2.62 14.10 0.52
CA ASN A 1 1.80 14.26 -0.71
C ASN A 1 2.49 15.12 -1.77
N LYS A 2 3.80 14.99 -2.00
CA LYS A 2 4.50 15.76 -3.06
C LYS A 2 5.53 14.88 -3.79
N CYS A 3 5.22 13.59 -3.94
CA CYS A 3 6.08 12.70 -4.72
C CYS A 3 5.93 13.03 -6.21
N LYS A 4 7.03 12.87 -6.96
CA LYS A 4 7.14 13.27 -8.37
C LYS A 4 6.17 12.53 -9.30
N TRP A 5 5.73 11.34 -8.91
CA TRP A 5 4.84 10.47 -9.69
C TRP A 5 3.35 10.62 -9.34
N CYS A 6 3.01 11.40 -8.31
CA CYS A 6 1.63 11.48 -7.84
C CYS A 6 0.87 12.63 -8.49
N PHE A 7 -0.22 12.29 -9.16
CA PHE A 7 -1.14 13.26 -9.76
C PHE A 7 -2.12 13.88 -8.74
N VAL A 8 -2.28 13.29 -7.56
CA VAL A 8 -3.30 13.72 -6.58
C VAL A 8 -3.19 15.19 -6.19
N PRO A 9 -2.02 15.77 -5.88
CA PRO A 9 -1.94 17.19 -5.50
C PRO A 9 -2.39 18.15 -6.61
N GLU A 10 -2.19 17.77 -7.87
CA GLU A 10 -2.62 18.56 -9.04
C GLU A 10 -4.14 18.45 -9.24
N LYS A 11 -4.71 17.26 -9.00
CA LYS A 11 -6.13 16.98 -9.19
C LYS A 11 -7.03 17.43 -8.03
N GLU A 12 -6.59 17.16 -6.80
CA GLU A 12 -7.40 17.26 -5.58
C GLU A 12 -6.95 18.43 -4.68
N GLY A 13 -5.76 18.97 -4.91
CA GLY A 13 -5.18 20.04 -4.10
C GLY A 13 -4.61 19.55 -2.77
N ASP A 14 -4.51 20.47 -1.82
CA ASP A 14 -4.09 20.16 -0.46
C ASP A 14 -5.14 19.35 0.31
N ILE A 15 -4.69 18.55 1.27
CA ILE A 15 -5.58 17.77 2.13
C ILE A 15 -6.47 18.73 2.94
N LYS A 16 -7.78 18.53 2.82
CA LYS A 16 -8.80 19.27 3.55
C LYS A 16 -9.87 18.31 4.06
N ALA A 17 -10.52 18.66 5.17
CA ALA A 17 -11.71 17.96 5.62
C ALA A 17 -12.82 18.07 4.54
N HIS A 18 -13.58 17.00 4.36
CA HIS A 18 -14.68 16.97 3.39
C HIS A 18 -16.01 16.60 4.04
N ALA A 19 -16.33 15.30 4.09
CA ALA A 19 -17.58 14.80 4.65
C ALA A 19 -17.34 14.05 5.95
N ASP A 20 -18.33 14.06 6.83
CA ASP A 20 -18.44 13.13 7.95
C ASP A 20 -19.01 11.78 7.48
N ILE A 21 -18.52 10.69 8.07
CA ILE A 21 -18.91 9.32 7.70
C ILE A 21 -20.43 9.09 7.76
N GLU A 22 -21.14 9.71 8.70
CA GLU A 22 -22.60 9.53 8.87
C GLU A 22 -23.42 10.15 7.73
N GLU A 23 -22.84 11.08 6.96
CA GLU A 23 -23.54 11.71 5.83
C GLU A 23 -23.81 10.71 4.70
N PHE A 24 -22.93 9.72 4.52
CA PHE A 24 -22.98 8.76 3.42
C PHE A 24 -23.03 7.29 3.86
N LEU A 25 -22.89 6.99 5.14
CA LEU A 25 -23.01 5.64 5.66
C LEU A 25 -24.45 5.12 5.54
N ARG A 26 -24.67 4.11 4.70
CA ARG A 26 -25.97 3.43 4.52
C ARG A 26 -26.00 1.99 5.01
N HIS A 27 -24.83 1.40 5.28
CA HIS A 27 -24.67 -0.01 5.65
C HIS A 27 -23.62 -0.18 6.75
N ASP A 28 -23.41 -1.40 7.23
CA ASP A 28 -22.36 -1.77 8.18
C ASP A 28 -20.95 -1.83 7.54
N LYS A 29 -20.83 -1.40 6.28
CA LYS A 29 -19.62 -1.48 5.45
C LYS A 29 -19.44 -0.18 4.67
N VAL A 30 -18.19 0.26 4.56
CA VAL A 30 -17.85 1.47 3.80
C VAL A 30 -16.47 1.34 3.16
N VAL A 31 -16.29 1.98 2.01
CA VAL A 31 -15.00 2.13 1.32
C VAL A 31 -14.66 3.60 1.31
N LEU A 32 -13.50 3.96 1.87
CA LEU A 32 -12.99 5.32 1.81
C LEU A 32 -11.96 5.44 0.69
N LEU A 33 -12.11 6.49 -0.11
CA LEU A 33 -11.28 6.79 -1.27
C LEU A 33 -10.28 7.92 -0.99
N ASP A 34 -10.20 8.40 0.24
CA ASP A 34 -9.22 9.39 0.68
C ASP A 34 -7.80 8.96 0.32
N ASN A 35 -7.03 9.87 -0.28
CA ASN A 35 -5.62 9.62 -0.61
C ASN A 35 -4.82 9.11 0.59
N ASN A 36 -5.03 9.74 1.77
CA ASN A 36 -4.52 9.24 3.03
C ASN A 36 -5.31 9.79 4.22
N VAL A 37 -6.16 8.95 4.80
CA VAL A 37 -6.98 9.30 5.98
C VAL A 37 -6.15 9.65 7.23
N LEU A 38 -4.90 9.18 7.34
CA LEU A 38 -4.03 9.49 8.48
C LEU A 38 -3.42 10.89 8.43
N ALA A 39 -3.48 11.56 7.28
CA ALA A 39 -2.80 12.83 7.06
C ALA A 39 -3.62 14.06 7.50
N SER A 40 -4.75 13.86 8.20
CA SER A 40 -5.54 14.95 8.77
C SER A 40 -6.19 14.56 10.10
N GLU A 41 -6.36 15.54 10.99
CA GLU A 41 -7.10 15.34 12.24
C GLU A 41 -8.56 14.91 12.00
N HIS A 42 -9.18 15.46 10.95
CA HIS A 42 -10.52 15.05 10.55
C HIS A 42 -10.57 13.56 10.22
N GLY A 43 -9.63 13.07 9.40
CA GLY A 43 -9.55 11.66 9.06
C GLY A 43 -9.38 10.76 10.28
N ILE A 44 -8.54 11.16 11.25
CA ILE A 44 -8.38 10.43 12.52
C ILE A 44 -9.71 10.37 13.30
N LYS A 45 -10.45 11.50 13.40
CA LYS A 45 -11.78 11.53 14.02
C LYS A 45 -12.78 10.62 13.30
N GLN A 46 -12.70 10.53 11.97
CA GLN A 46 -13.55 9.61 11.19
C GLN A 46 -13.20 8.13 11.48
N ILE A 47 -11.92 7.79 11.70
CA ILE A 47 -11.51 6.43 12.13
C ILE A 47 -12.10 6.09 13.50
N GLU A 48 -11.98 7.00 14.48
CA GLU A 48 -12.57 6.82 15.81
C GLU A 48 -14.08 6.63 15.74
N LYS A 49 -14.74 7.37 14.85
CA LYS A 49 -16.18 7.27 14.60
C LYS A 49 -16.56 5.92 14.00
N LEU A 50 -15.81 5.41 13.01
CA LEU A 50 -16.00 4.07 12.44
C LEU A 50 -15.90 2.99 13.52
N ILE A 51 -14.93 3.10 14.43
CA ILE A 51 -14.75 2.17 15.56
C ILE A 51 -15.97 2.21 16.48
N ARG A 52 -16.43 3.41 16.87
CA ARG A 52 -17.62 3.59 17.73
C ARG A 52 -18.88 3.01 17.09
N LEU A 53 -19.09 3.28 15.80
CA LEU A 53 -20.23 2.79 15.03
C LEU A 53 -20.11 1.29 14.66
N LYS A 54 -18.97 0.66 14.97
CA LYS A 54 -18.68 -0.76 14.68
C LYS A 54 -18.80 -1.12 13.18
N VAL A 55 -18.57 -0.14 12.32
CA VAL A 55 -18.61 -0.26 10.85
C VAL A 55 -17.34 -0.93 10.35
N LYS A 56 -17.49 -1.81 9.36
CA LYS A 56 -16.35 -2.41 8.66
C LYS A 56 -15.89 -1.46 7.55
N VAL A 57 -14.58 -1.25 7.42
CA VAL A 57 -14.04 -0.28 6.47
C VAL A 57 -12.96 -0.85 5.56
N ASP A 58 -12.94 -0.38 4.33
CA ASP A 58 -11.82 -0.50 3.39
C ASP A 58 -11.23 0.90 3.16
N PHE A 59 -9.97 1.13 3.57
CA PHE A 59 -9.20 2.28 3.10
C PHE A 59 -8.54 1.89 1.78
N ASN A 60 -9.12 2.33 0.66
CA ASN A 60 -8.76 1.80 -0.65
C ASN A 60 -7.38 2.27 -1.13
N GLN A 61 -6.93 3.41 -0.61
CA GLN A 61 -5.60 3.98 -0.86
C GLN A 61 -4.57 3.52 0.18
N GLY A 62 -3.29 3.69 -0.15
CA GLY A 62 -2.19 3.34 0.76
C GLY A 62 -2.06 4.34 1.92
N LEU A 63 -2.08 3.84 3.15
CA LEU A 63 -1.76 4.65 4.33
C LEU A 63 -0.27 4.99 4.33
N ASP A 64 0.06 6.23 4.73
CA ASP A 64 1.45 6.64 4.89
C ASP A 64 2.06 5.98 6.13
N ALA A 65 2.94 5.00 5.92
CA ALA A 65 3.63 4.26 6.97
C ALA A 65 4.41 5.16 7.95
N ARG A 66 4.82 6.36 7.53
CA ARG A 66 5.52 7.32 8.41
C ARG A 66 4.64 7.87 9.51
N LEU A 67 3.31 7.86 9.31
CA LEU A 67 2.32 8.34 10.27
C LEU A 67 1.84 7.22 11.22
N ILE A 68 2.34 5.99 11.05
CA ILE A 68 1.97 4.85 11.88
C ILE A 68 2.98 4.70 13.02
N ASP A 69 2.76 5.47 14.08
CA ASP A 69 3.41 5.27 15.37
C ASP A 69 2.62 4.27 16.25
N ASN A 70 3.06 4.09 17.50
CA ASN A 70 2.39 3.15 18.41
C ASN A 70 0.96 3.58 18.76
N THR A 71 0.68 4.89 18.83
CA THR A 71 -0.65 5.41 19.10
C THR A 71 -1.59 5.12 17.94
N MET A 72 -1.13 5.39 16.72
CA MET A 72 -1.87 5.12 15.50
C MET A 72 -2.09 3.62 15.29
N ALA A 73 -1.07 2.79 15.56
CA ALA A 73 -1.20 1.33 15.47
C ALA A 73 -2.27 0.79 16.43
N LYS A 74 -2.35 1.31 17.67
CA LYS A 74 -3.41 0.96 18.63
C LYS A 74 -4.80 1.38 18.17
N LEU A 75 -4.91 2.51 17.50
CA LEU A 75 -6.17 2.97 16.92
C LEU A 75 -6.60 2.04 15.77
N LEU A 76 -5.70 1.80 14.82
CA LEU A 76 -5.92 0.93 13.66
C LEU A 76 -6.21 -0.53 14.05
N ALA A 77 -5.70 -0.99 15.20
CA ALA A 77 -6.00 -2.33 15.72
C ALA A 77 -7.46 -2.51 16.16
N LYS A 78 -8.17 -1.42 16.48
CA LYS A 78 -9.59 -1.44 16.86
C LYS A 78 -10.52 -1.39 15.65
N VAL A 79 -10.00 -1.07 14.47
CA VAL A 79 -10.77 -0.95 13.23
C VAL A 79 -11.20 -2.34 12.75
N LYS A 80 -12.44 -2.45 12.28
CA LYS A 80 -12.93 -3.66 11.61
C LYS A 80 -12.61 -3.57 10.11
N TRP A 81 -11.63 -4.34 9.66
CA TRP A 81 -11.15 -4.26 8.28
C TRP A 81 -11.99 -5.12 7.32
N LEU A 82 -12.40 -4.54 6.17
CA LEU A 82 -13.00 -5.28 5.05
C LEU A 82 -11.96 -5.88 4.10
N LYS A 83 -10.79 -5.24 4.05
CA LYS A 83 -9.69 -5.54 3.13
C LYS A 83 -8.36 -5.40 3.88
N PRO A 84 -7.26 -5.90 3.30
CA PRO A 84 -5.92 -5.67 3.83
C PRO A 84 -5.65 -4.20 4.14
N ILE A 85 -4.87 -3.94 5.18
CA ILE A 85 -4.30 -2.60 5.37
C ILE A 85 -3.31 -2.39 4.21
N ARG A 86 -3.54 -1.32 3.43
CA ARG A 86 -2.68 -0.95 2.30
C ARG A 86 -1.66 0.08 2.73
N LEU A 87 -0.42 -0.11 2.30
CA LEU A 87 0.70 0.84 2.44
C LEU A 87 1.32 1.06 1.05
N ALA A 88 2.25 2.02 0.94
CA ALA A 88 3.02 2.25 -0.28
C ALA A 88 4.52 2.31 0.01
N CYS A 89 5.33 1.66 -0.83
CA CYS A 89 6.79 1.59 -0.75
C CYS A 89 7.41 1.96 -2.10
N ASP A 90 7.19 3.21 -2.52
CA ASP A 90 7.60 3.69 -3.85
C ASP A 90 9.04 4.20 -3.92
N SER A 91 9.77 4.21 -2.80
CA SER A 91 11.17 4.66 -2.73
C SER A 91 11.97 3.89 -1.70
N GLN A 92 13.30 3.84 -1.88
CA GLN A 92 14.21 3.18 -0.94
C GLN A 92 14.07 3.69 0.50
N SER A 93 13.82 4.99 0.66
CA SER A 93 13.59 5.62 1.97
C SER A 93 12.35 5.09 2.71
N MET A 94 11.39 4.46 2.02
CA MET A 94 10.19 3.90 2.65
C MET A 94 10.39 2.53 3.28
N LYS A 95 11.51 1.83 3.04
CA LYS A 95 11.79 0.51 3.65
C LYS A 95 11.68 0.56 5.17
N LYS A 96 12.41 1.49 5.82
CA LYS A 96 12.41 1.63 7.29
C LYS A 96 11.02 2.02 7.86
N PRO A 97 10.32 3.05 7.33
CA PRO A 97 8.94 3.34 7.74
C PRO A 97 8.00 2.14 7.63
N ILE A 98 8.05 1.39 6.51
CA ILE A 98 7.20 0.22 6.30
C ILE A 98 7.46 -0.85 7.36
N GLN A 99 8.72 -1.20 7.60
CA GLN A 99 9.07 -2.18 8.62
C GLN A 99 8.55 -1.77 10.00
N LYS A 100 8.84 -0.54 10.42
CA LYS A 100 8.39 -0.01 11.72
C LYS A 100 6.86 -0.04 11.84
N ALA A 101 6.15 0.42 10.81
CA ALA A 101 4.69 0.45 10.81
C ALA A 101 4.10 -0.97 10.92
N VAL A 102 4.61 -1.92 10.13
CA VAL A 102 4.15 -3.32 10.14
C VAL A 102 4.44 -3.98 11.49
N GLU A 103 5.62 -3.77 12.07
CA GLU A 103 5.98 -4.27 13.40
C GLU A 103 5.01 -3.75 14.47
N LEU A 104 4.72 -2.44 14.47
CA LEU A 104 3.79 -1.82 15.42
C LEU A 104 2.35 -2.32 15.23
N LEU A 105 1.89 -2.45 13.98
CA LEU A 105 0.56 -2.96 13.67
C LEU A 105 0.40 -4.41 14.14
N ARG A 106 1.39 -5.27 13.86
CA ARG A 106 1.42 -6.65 14.34
C ARG A 106 1.46 -6.72 15.87
N TRP A 107 2.33 -5.94 16.51
CA TRP A 107 2.47 -5.90 17.97
C TRP A 107 1.18 -5.49 18.68
N ASN A 108 0.43 -4.55 18.10
CA ASN A 108 -0.84 -4.08 18.65
C ASN A 108 -2.05 -4.90 18.20
N ASN A 109 -1.84 -6.06 17.56
CA ASN A 109 -2.90 -6.95 17.07
C ASN A 109 -3.86 -6.26 16.09
N ALA A 110 -3.35 -5.42 15.18
CA ALA A 110 -4.12 -5.10 13.99
C ALA A 110 -4.37 -6.40 13.22
N THR A 111 -5.63 -6.71 13.00
CA THR A 111 -6.12 -8.00 12.47
C THR A 111 -6.66 -7.90 11.04
N PRO A 112 -5.98 -7.25 10.07
CA PRO A 112 -6.37 -7.43 8.69
C PRO A 112 -6.05 -8.86 8.25
N SER A 113 -6.70 -9.33 7.18
CA SER A 113 -6.35 -10.63 6.59
C SER A 113 -4.88 -10.67 6.14
N GLN A 114 -4.36 -9.53 5.64
CA GLN A 114 -2.99 -9.34 5.15
C GLN A 114 -2.58 -7.86 5.27
N TYR A 115 -1.28 -7.59 5.13
CA TYR A 115 -0.75 -6.25 4.87
C TYR A 115 -0.34 -6.19 3.40
N PHE A 116 -0.95 -5.27 2.66
CA PHE A 116 -0.76 -5.10 1.23
C PHE A 116 0.11 -3.86 0.97
N VAL A 117 1.06 -3.95 0.05
CA VAL A 117 1.98 -2.87 -0.24
C VAL A 117 2.04 -2.60 -1.73
N TYR A 118 1.63 -1.41 -2.14
CA TYR A 118 1.93 -0.90 -3.48
C TYR A 118 3.45 -0.62 -3.58
N CYS A 119 4.06 -1.07 -4.66
CA CYS A 119 5.48 -0.86 -4.94
C CYS A 119 5.63 -0.36 -6.38
N LEU A 120 5.85 0.95 -6.53
CA LEU A 120 6.17 1.52 -7.84
C LEU A 120 7.57 1.08 -8.30
N LEU A 121 7.65 0.60 -9.55
CA LEU A 121 8.90 0.17 -10.18
C LEU A 121 9.37 1.26 -11.16
N ILE A 122 10.58 1.78 -10.94
CA ILE A 122 11.20 2.79 -11.80
C ILE A 122 12.60 2.31 -12.21
N ASP A 123 13.51 2.21 -11.26
CA ASP A 123 14.83 1.62 -11.46
C ASP A 123 14.78 0.11 -11.16
N PRO A 124 15.23 -0.79 -12.06
CA PRO A 124 15.14 -2.23 -11.84
C PRO A 124 15.86 -2.74 -10.57
N GLU A 125 17.04 -2.21 -10.26
CA GLU A 125 17.84 -2.69 -9.13
C GLU A 125 17.22 -2.27 -7.79
N GLU A 126 16.94 -0.98 -7.64
CA GLU A 126 16.29 -0.46 -6.43
C GLU A 126 14.91 -1.09 -6.23
N SER A 127 14.15 -1.30 -7.31
CA SER A 127 12.82 -1.88 -7.23
C SER A 127 12.88 -3.34 -6.78
N LEU A 128 13.83 -4.12 -7.31
CA LEU A 128 14.06 -5.50 -6.86
C LEU A 128 14.48 -5.57 -5.39
N ASP A 129 15.35 -4.66 -4.94
CA ASP A 129 15.75 -4.57 -3.53
C ASP A 129 14.55 -4.29 -2.61
N ARG A 130 13.64 -3.37 -2.97
CA ARG A 130 12.38 -3.16 -2.22
C ARG A 130 11.52 -4.42 -2.22
N ILE A 131 11.33 -5.05 -3.37
CA ILE A 131 10.52 -6.27 -3.49
C ILE A 131 11.06 -7.37 -2.57
N LYS A 132 12.37 -7.63 -2.59
CA LYS A 132 13.01 -8.63 -1.72
C LYS A 132 12.82 -8.30 -0.25
N PHE A 133 13.00 -7.04 0.12
CA PHE A 133 12.76 -6.56 1.49
C PHE A 133 11.32 -6.77 1.93
N LEU A 134 10.34 -6.35 1.13
CA LEU A 134 8.91 -6.50 1.44
C LEU A 134 8.50 -7.98 1.51
N LYS A 135 9.04 -8.82 0.62
CA LYS A 135 8.85 -10.28 0.67
C LYS A 135 9.38 -10.86 1.98
N GLY A 136 10.57 -10.45 2.41
CA GLY A 136 11.17 -10.89 3.68
C GLY A 136 10.36 -10.50 4.93
N LEU A 137 9.53 -9.45 4.83
CA LEU A 137 8.59 -9.05 5.87
C LEU A 137 7.24 -9.78 5.78
N TYR A 138 7.06 -10.72 4.85
CA TYR A 138 5.82 -11.44 4.58
C TYR A 138 4.64 -10.51 4.24
N LEU A 139 4.90 -9.51 3.39
CA LEU A 139 3.91 -8.56 2.91
C LEU A 139 3.40 -8.95 1.52
N ASP A 140 2.13 -8.66 1.23
CA ASP A 140 1.56 -8.89 -0.09
C ASP A 140 1.86 -7.69 -0.99
N VAL A 141 2.82 -7.85 -1.91
CA VAL A 141 3.35 -6.75 -2.72
C VAL A 141 2.63 -6.68 -4.05
N PHE A 142 2.11 -5.52 -4.43
CA PHE A 142 1.64 -5.26 -5.80
C PHE A 142 2.61 -4.34 -6.51
N ALA A 143 3.20 -4.85 -7.59
CA ALA A 143 4.27 -4.17 -8.29
C ALA A 143 3.72 -3.43 -9.51
N GLN A 144 3.93 -2.12 -9.56
CA GLN A 144 3.40 -1.28 -10.62
C GLN A 144 4.56 -0.63 -11.40
N PRO A 145 4.83 -1.04 -12.65
CA PRO A 145 5.76 -0.32 -13.51
C PRO A 145 5.28 1.12 -13.72
N TYR A 146 6.16 2.08 -13.42
CA TYR A 146 5.84 3.49 -13.56
C TYR A 146 5.65 3.88 -15.02
N ARG A 147 4.60 4.66 -15.27
CA ARG A 147 4.35 5.38 -16.53
C ARG A 147 4.34 6.86 -16.21
N ASP A 148 5.09 7.63 -16.98
CA ASP A 148 5.07 9.09 -16.85
C ASP A 148 3.77 9.69 -17.40
N LYS A 149 3.66 11.02 -17.38
CA LYS A 149 2.44 11.74 -17.79
C LYS A 149 2.18 11.59 -19.29
N GLU A 150 3.23 11.38 -20.05
CA GLU A 150 3.26 11.17 -21.49
C GLU A 150 2.84 9.74 -21.86
N GLY A 151 2.78 8.84 -20.86
CA GLY A 151 2.37 7.45 -21.04
C GLY A 151 3.49 6.56 -21.56
N THR A 152 4.75 6.95 -21.39
CA THR A 152 5.94 6.22 -21.83
C THR A 152 5.88 4.77 -21.37
N GLU A 153 6.15 3.86 -22.30
CA GLU A 153 6.17 2.43 -22.02
C GLU A 153 7.32 2.08 -21.08
N PRO A 154 7.06 1.38 -19.94
CA PRO A 154 8.12 0.93 -19.05
C PRO A 154 9.02 -0.07 -19.75
N GLU A 155 10.29 -0.11 -19.34
CA GLU A 155 11.25 -1.14 -19.77
C GLU A 155 10.70 -2.55 -19.54
N GLN A 156 11.04 -3.47 -20.44
CA GLN A 156 10.53 -4.85 -20.40
C GLN A 156 10.88 -5.55 -19.08
N ILE A 157 12.07 -5.29 -18.52
CA ILE A 157 12.48 -5.86 -17.23
C ILE A 157 11.55 -5.46 -16.07
N LEU A 158 11.00 -4.25 -16.08
CA LEU A 158 10.05 -3.79 -15.06
C LEU A 158 8.69 -4.48 -15.23
N LYS A 159 8.25 -4.70 -16.48
CA LYS A 159 7.03 -5.45 -16.80
C LYS A 159 7.14 -6.92 -16.37
N ASP A 160 8.26 -7.54 -16.66
CA ASP A 160 8.54 -8.93 -16.28
C ASP A 160 8.63 -9.08 -14.75
N MET A 161 9.21 -8.09 -14.08
CA MET A 161 9.29 -8.02 -12.62
C MET A 161 7.89 -7.86 -12.00
N ALA A 162 7.04 -6.99 -12.55
CA ALA A 162 5.67 -6.86 -12.10
C ALA A 162 4.90 -8.18 -12.28
N ARG A 163 5.04 -8.83 -13.44
CA ARG A 163 4.43 -10.14 -13.70
C ARG A 163 4.90 -11.21 -12.70
N PHE A 164 6.18 -11.21 -12.33
CA PHE A 164 6.71 -12.11 -11.31
C PHE A 164 6.06 -11.86 -9.95
N VAL A 165 5.99 -10.60 -9.50
CA VAL A 165 5.48 -10.23 -8.19
C VAL A 165 3.96 -10.43 -8.08
N ASP A 166 3.23 -10.07 -9.12
CA ASP A 166 1.76 -10.06 -9.08
C ASP A 166 1.15 -11.45 -9.28
N ARG A 167 1.90 -12.42 -9.82
CA ARG A 167 1.57 -13.85 -9.73
C ARG A 167 1.96 -14.40 -8.37
N LYS A 168 1.08 -14.21 -7.39
CA LYS A 168 1.31 -14.50 -5.96
C LYS A 168 1.77 -15.92 -5.69
N GLU A 169 1.26 -16.88 -6.44
CA GLU A 169 1.63 -18.28 -6.38
C GLU A 169 3.12 -18.48 -6.70
N ILE A 170 3.64 -17.77 -7.71
CA ILE A 170 5.07 -17.80 -8.08
C ILE A 170 5.88 -16.96 -7.11
N PHE A 171 5.43 -15.73 -6.87
CA PHE A 171 6.15 -14.78 -6.02
C PHE A 171 6.42 -15.33 -4.62
N LYS A 172 5.51 -16.15 -4.07
CA LYS A 172 5.68 -16.76 -2.75
C LYS A 172 6.65 -17.95 -2.76
N THR A 173 6.78 -18.67 -3.87
CA THR A 173 7.54 -19.93 -3.92
C THR A 173 8.88 -19.84 -4.62
N THR A 174 9.17 -18.78 -5.37
CA THR A 174 10.44 -18.64 -6.11
C THR A 174 11.12 -17.29 -5.88
N THR A 175 12.41 -17.24 -6.18
CA THR A 175 13.19 -15.99 -6.28
C THR A 175 13.07 -15.37 -7.68
N TRP A 176 13.49 -14.11 -7.81
CA TRP A 176 13.56 -13.43 -9.11
C TRP A 176 14.58 -14.10 -10.02
N GLU A 177 15.71 -14.51 -9.46
CA GLU A 177 16.81 -15.16 -10.16
C GLU A 177 16.37 -16.51 -10.75
N GLU A 178 15.60 -17.30 -10.00
CA GLU A 178 14.99 -18.54 -10.50
C GLU A 178 13.92 -18.27 -11.55
N TYR A 179 13.06 -17.28 -11.33
CA TYR A 179 12.01 -16.91 -12.27
C TYR A 179 12.58 -16.54 -13.65
N LYS A 180 13.67 -15.75 -13.67
CA LYS A 180 14.35 -15.37 -14.93
C LYS A 180 14.89 -16.59 -15.68
N LYS A 181 15.43 -17.59 -14.98
CA LYS A 181 15.95 -18.82 -15.61
C LYS A 181 14.83 -19.61 -16.30
N LEU A 182 13.63 -19.63 -15.71
CA LEU A 182 12.46 -20.32 -16.28
C LEU A 182 11.91 -19.60 -17.52
N GLY A 183 11.96 -18.26 -17.55
CA GLY A 183 11.57 -17.46 -18.72
C GLY A 183 12.54 -17.56 -19.91
N GLY A 184 13.81 -17.88 -19.63
CA GLY A 184 14.85 -18.07 -20.66
C GLY A 184 14.75 -19.35 -21.49
N ALA A 185 13.82 -20.27 -21.17
CA ALA A 185 13.53 -21.44 -22.00
C ALA A 185 12.48 -21.17 -23.11
N VAL A 186 11.91 -19.96 -23.17
CA VAL A 186 10.82 -19.61 -24.11
C VAL A 186 11.19 -18.42 -25.02
N VAL A 187 12.46 -18.01 -25.05
CA VAL A 187 12.97 -17.03 -26.02
C VAL A 187 14.22 -17.61 -26.68
N SER A 188 14.00 -18.53 -27.61
CA SER A 188 14.94 -18.92 -28.66
C SER A 188 14.45 -18.37 -29.99
#